data_AF-A0A970IL78-F1
#
_entry.id   AF-A0A970IL78-F1
#
_cell.length_a   1.000
_cell.length_b   1.000
_cell.length_c   1.000
_cell.angle_alpha   90.00
_cell.angle_beta   90.00
_cell.angle_gamma   90.00
#
_symmetry.space_group_name_H-M   'P 1'
#
loop_
_entity.id
_entity.type
_entity.pdbx_description
1 polymer ?
#
loop_
_entity_poly.entity_id
_entity_poly.type
_entity_poly.pdbx_seq_one_letter_code
_entity_poly.pdbx_strand_id
1 'polypeptide(L)'
;PPVTIWADYNLAPEDVEQIRQQLESSQVGEACTVITPDEAFEDFKASMGDQSSALKGIDASILSYQFNIRLNDPTQWEDFSSQARGIPGVRKVEISQVVMDFLGDARAWVNVGTLAAFVVLCAISLFIISNMVRISVYARGEEISIMKYVGATNAYIRFPYILEGALVGLAGALVAWAIVYAGYVKIYELLMSGTDPDSFLAMVPVSGMALRILWIDIAIGVLVGAVGSALSVRSHIRV
;
A
#
# COMPACT_ATOMS: atom_id res chain seq x y z
N PRO A 1 10.06 7.31 1.41
CA PRO A 1 10.69 8.26 0.46
C PRO A 1 12.20 8.39 0.78
N PRO A 2 13.04 8.82 -0.19
CA PRO A 2 14.50 8.77 -0.02
C PRO A 2 15.02 9.94 0.82
N VAL A 3 15.91 9.63 1.75
CA VAL A 3 16.69 10.59 2.54
C VAL A 3 18.16 10.29 2.29
N THR A 4 18.92 11.30 1.86
CA THR A 4 20.36 11.16 1.64
C THR A 4 21.11 11.80 2.80
N ILE A 5 21.92 11.01 3.49
CA ILE A 5 22.74 11.47 4.62
C ILE A 5 24.20 11.46 4.17
N TRP A 6 24.84 12.61 4.26
CA TRP A 6 26.25 12.79 3.95
C TRP A 6 27.05 12.65 5.25
N ALA A 7 27.99 11.72 5.26
CA ALA A 7 28.95 11.55 6.35
C ALA A 7 30.05 12.63 6.31
N ASP A 8 30.86 12.68 7.35
CA ASP A 8 32.11 13.44 7.30
C ASP A 8 33.12 12.86 6.29
N TYR A 9 34.16 13.65 5.98
CA TYR A 9 35.25 13.21 5.11
C TYR A 9 36.22 12.36 5.94
N ASN A 10 36.80 11.32 5.34
CA ASN A 10 37.83 10.49 5.99
C ASN A 10 37.37 9.69 7.24
N LEU A 11 36.15 9.14 7.25
CA LEU A 11 35.76 8.17 8.29
C LEU A 11 36.51 6.84 8.12
N ALA A 12 36.87 6.21 9.25
CA ALA A 12 37.34 4.83 9.24
C ALA A 12 36.19 3.89 8.84
N PRO A 13 36.45 2.75 8.18
CA PRO A 13 35.42 1.77 7.82
C PRO A 13 34.59 1.28 9.02
N GLU A 14 35.18 1.29 10.22
CA GLU A 14 34.50 0.94 11.48
C GLU A 14 33.45 1.97 11.89
N ASP A 15 33.72 3.27 11.69
CA ASP A 15 32.78 4.35 12.01
C ASP A 15 31.60 4.40 11.03
N VAL A 16 31.84 4.07 9.75
CA VAL A 16 30.80 3.95 8.72
C VAL A 16 29.81 2.84 9.06
N GLU A 17 30.31 1.69 9.53
CA GLU A 17 29.47 0.57 9.94
C GLU A 17 28.70 0.85 11.24
N GLN A 18 29.28 1.60 12.19
CA GLN A 18 28.57 2.06 13.38
C GLN A 18 27.42 3.01 13.04
N ILE A 19 27.64 3.96 12.12
CA ILE A 19 26.60 4.86 11.62
C ILE A 19 25.50 4.06 10.90
N ARG A 20 25.87 3.08 10.07
CA ARG A 20 24.91 2.18 9.40
C ARG A 20 24.03 1.45 10.41
N GLN A 21 24.63 0.85 11.44
CA GLN A 21 23.90 0.11 12.48
C GLN A 21 22.99 1.03 13.30
N GLN A 22 23.43 2.24 13.64
CA GLN A 22 22.59 3.21 14.35
C GLN A 22 21.39 3.65 13.49
N LEU A 23 21.60 3.88 12.20
CA LEU A 23 20.55 4.25 11.25
C LEU A 23 19.56 3.10 11.02
N GLU A 24 20.03 1.86 10.92
CA GLU A 24 19.18 0.66 10.80
C GLU A 24 18.41 0.35 12.11
N SER A 25 19.03 0.63 13.26
CA SER A 25 18.39 0.42 14.57
C SER A 25 17.21 1.36 14.84
N SER A 26 17.10 2.46 14.10
CA SER A 26 16.10 3.50 14.32
C SER A 26 14.65 3.07 14.00
N GLN A 27 14.40 1.85 13.48
CA GLN A 27 13.07 1.32 13.09
C GLN A 27 12.30 2.13 12.03
N VAL A 28 12.81 3.28 11.60
CA VAL A 28 12.12 4.23 10.71
C VAL A 28 12.49 4.02 9.23
N GLY A 29 13.61 3.34 8.95
CA GLY A 29 14.10 3.05 7.59
C GLY A 29 14.05 1.56 7.22
N GLU A 30 13.63 1.24 5.98
CA GLU A 30 13.48 -0.13 5.47
C GLU A 30 14.75 -0.66 4.78
N ALA A 31 15.55 0.23 4.19
CA ALA A 31 16.80 -0.11 3.50
C ALA A 31 17.80 1.04 3.64
N CYS A 32 19.01 0.73 4.08
CA CYS A 32 20.14 1.65 4.15
C CYS A 32 21.18 1.23 3.12
N THR A 33 21.24 1.95 2.00
CA THR A 33 22.27 1.71 0.98
C THR A 33 23.43 2.66 1.24
N VAL A 34 24.60 2.09 1.52
CA VAL A 34 25.84 2.85 1.65
C VAL A 34 26.43 3.03 0.25
N ILE A 35 26.68 4.26 -0.15
CA ILE A 35 27.38 4.60 -1.38
C ILE A 35 28.76 5.11 -0.99
N THR A 36 29.78 4.47 -1.55
CA THR A 36 31.17 4.84 -1.33
C THR A 36 31.53 6.13 -2.08
N PRO A 37 32.57 6.87 -1.65
CA PRO A 37 33.04 8.05 -2.39
C PRO A 37 33.37 7.78 -3.86
N ASP A 38 33.90 6.59 -4.16
CA ASP A 38 34.24 6.15 -5.51
C ASP A 38 32.99 5.90 -6.38
N GLU A 39 31.98 5.21 -5.82
CA GLU A 39 30.70 4.99 -6.50
C GLU A 39 29.93 6.29 -6.72
N ALA A 40 29.88 7.16 -5.69
CA ALA A 40 29.25 8.46 -5.79
C ALA A 40 29.92 9.35 -6.86
N PHE A 41 31.24 9.21 -7.06
CA PHE A 41 31.98 9.96 -8.07
C PHE A 41 31.67 9.47 -9.49
N GLU A 42 31.58 8.15 -9.68
CA GLU A 42 31.19 7.57 -10.97
C GLU A 42 29.73 7.87 -11.32
N ASP A 43 28.80 7.81 -10.37
CA ASP A 43 27.40 8.22 -10.56
C ASP A 43 27.29 9.71 -10.92
N PHE A 44 28.05 10.57 -10.23
CA PHE A 44 28.09 12.00 -10.52
C PHE A 44 28.63 12.28 -11.93
N LYS A 45 29.70 11.59 -12.33
CA LYS A 45 30.29 11.69 -13.66
C LYS A 45 29.34 11.20 -14.76
N ALA A 46 28.60 10.12 -14.50
CA ALA A 46 27.55 9.63 -15.40
C ALA A 46 26.41 10.65 -15.54
N SER A 47 26.01 11.31 -14.44
CA SER A 47 24.95 12.33 -14.45
C SER A 47 25.32 13.59 -15.24
N MET A 48 26.63 13.91 -15.34
CA MET A 48 27.14 15.08 -16.07
C MET A 48 27.29 14.87 -17.59
N GLY A 49 27.22 13.63 -18.09
CA GLY A 49 27.32 13.33 -19.52
C GLY A 49 28.55 13.96 -20.19
N ASP A 50 28.32 14.82 -21.19
CA ASP A 50 29.37 15.48 -21.98
C ASP A 50 30.27 16.45 -21.17
N GLN A 51 29.81 16.93 -20.02
CA GLN A 51 30.59 17.82 -19.14
C GLN A 51 31.54 17.06 -18.19
N SER A 52 31.48 15.72 -18.18
CA SER A 52 32.38 14.86 -17.38
C SER A 52 33.86 15.11 -17.66
N SER A 53 34.20 15.65 -18.83
CA SER A 53 35.55 16.05 -19.20
C SER A 53 36.15 17.13 -18.29
N ALA A 54 35.31 17.95 -17.63
CA ALA A 54 35.73 18.96 -16.65
C ALA A 54 36.18 18.35 -15.31
N LEU A 55 35.85 17.08 -15.05
CA LEU A 55 36.22 16.36 -13.83
C LEU A 55 37.54 15.58 -13.97
N LYS A 56 38.20 15.63 -15.12
CA LYS A 56 39.50 14.97 -15.34
C LYS A 56 40.56 15.54 -14.40
N GLY A 57 41.12 14.70 -13.54
CA GLY A 57 42.16 15.06 -12.56
C GLY A 57 41.63 15.40 -11.17
N ILE A 58 40.31 15.30 -10.95
CA ILE A 58 39.70 15.36 -9.63
C ILE A 58 39.64 13.93 -9.06
N ASP A 59 40.09 13.77 -7.83
CA ASP A 59 40.10 12.51 -7.09
C ASP A 59 38.75 12.30 -6.37
N ALA A 60 38.26 11.07 -6.29
CA ALA A 60 36.99 10.73 -5.63
C ALA A 60 36.96 11.06 -4.13
N SER A 61 38.13 11.25 -3.51
CA SER A 61 38.30 11.72 -2.12
C SER A 61 37.66 13.07 -1.80
N ILE A 62 37.19 13.83 -2.81
CA ILE A 62 36.39 15.05 -2.59
C ILE A 62 34.95 14.74 -2.14
N LEU A 63 34.46 13.52 -2.35
CA LEU A 63 33.14 13.06 -1.93
C LEU A 63 33.22 12.32 -0.59
N SER A 64 32.16 12.44 0.19
CA SER A 64 31.99 11.70 1.45
C SER A 64 31.15 10.45 1.22
N TYR A 65 31.19 9.51 2.17
CA TYR A 65 30.21 8.42 2.20
C TYR A 65 28.78 9.00 2.24
N GLN A 66 27.89 8.40 1.46
CA GLN A 66 26.47 8.74 1.45
C GLN A 66 25.65 7.54 1.93
N PHE A 67 24.70 7.79 2.81
CA PHE A 67 23.72 6.80 3.24
C PHE A 67 22.36 7.18 2.67
N ASN A 68 21.85 6.36 1.76
CA ASN A 68 20.51 6.52 1.21
C ASN A 68 19.55 5.65 2.01
N ILE A 69 18.61 6.29 2.70
CA ILE A 69 17.64 5.63 3.56
C ILE A 69 16.24 5.82 3.01
N ARG A 70 15.51 4.71 2.91
CA ARG A 70 14.09 4.72 2.56
C ARG A 70 13.24 4.80 3.83
N LEU A 71 12.61 5.94 4.05
CA LEU A 71 11.63 6.10 5.13
C LEU A 71 10.37 5.28 4.87
N ASN A 72 9.88 4.60 5.90
CA ASN A 72 8.59 3.89 5.92
C ASN A 72 7.41 4.87 5.84
N ASP A 73 7.51 6.00 6.55
CA ASP A 73 6.50 7.05 6.55
C ASP A 73 7.10 8.39 6.10
N PRO A 74 6.58 9.02 5.02
CA PRO A 74 6.98 10.37 4.65
C PRO A 74 6.81 11.36 5.80
N THR A 75 5.82 11.20 6.68
CA THR A 75 5.49 12.17 7.73
C THR A 75 6.48 12.19 8.90
N GLN A 76 7.28 11.13 9.05
CA GLN A 76 8.26 11.00 10.14
C GLN A 76 9.65 11.58 9.77
N TRP A 77 9.74 12.29 8.64
CA TRP A 77 11.00 12.81 8.13
C TRP A 77 11.65 13.82 9.09
N GLU A 78 10.87 14.61 9.82
CA GLU A 78 11.38 15.63 10.75
C GLU A 78 12.10 14.98 11.94
N ASP A 79 11.44 14.03 12.60
CA ASP A 79 11.98 13.29 13.75
C ASP A 79 13.22 12.50 13.35
N PHE A 80 13.15 11.82 12.21
CA PHE A 80 14.28 11.08 11.66
C PHE A 80 15.46 12.00 11.33
N SER A 81 15.21 13.14 10.69
CA SER A 81 16.26 14.09 10.34
C SER A 81 16.95 14.71 11.56
N SER A 82 16.21 14.87 12.65
CA SER A 82 16.73 15.42 13.91
C SER A 82 17.59 14.40 14.64
N GLN A 83 17.16 13.14 14.67
CA GLN A 83 17.93 12.03 15.22
C GLN A 83 19.20 11.77 14.40
N ALA A 84 19.09 11.73 13.07
CA ALA A 84 20.22 11.51 12.17
C ALA A 84 21.28 12.61 12.26
N ARG A 85 20.87 13.87 12.45
CA ARG A 85 21.80 14.99 12.69
C ARG A 85 22.53 14.91 14.03
N GLY A 86 21.99 14.18 15.01
CA GLY A 86 22.62 13.96 16.32
C GLY A 86 23.69 12.87 16.34
N ILE A 87 23.82 12.09 15.26
CA ILE A 87 24.81 11.00 15.17
C ILE A 87 26.20 11.58 14.92
N PRO A 88 27.21 11.25 15.77
CA PRO A 88 28.59 11.64 15.53
C PRO A 88 29.09 11.14 14.17
N GLY A 89 29.63 12.03 13.34
CA GLY A 89 30.12 11.70 11.99
C GLY A 89 29.11 11.94 10.86
N VAL A 90 27.88 12.38 11.17
CA VAL A 90 26.91 12.87 10.18
C VAL A 90 27.09 14.37 9.95
N ARG A 91 27.37 14.76 8.70
CA ARG A 91 27.58 16.16 8.33
C ARG A 91 26.32 16.87 7.90
N LYS A 92 25.61 16.28 6.94
CA LYS A 92 24.45 16.91 6.29
C LYS A 92 23.39 15.87 6.00
N VAL A 93 22.17 16.14 6.43
CA VAL A 93 20.99 15.36 6.06
C VAL A 93 20.27 16.13 4.97
N GLU A 94 20.30 15.61 3.75
CA GLU A 94 19.67 16.20 2.58
C GLU A 94 18.29 15.58 2.38
N ILE A 95 17.26 16.38 2.68
CA ILE A 95 15.86 16.01 2.55
C ILE A 95 15.17 17.13 1.80
N SER A 96 14.45 16.77 0.73
CA SER A 96 13.55 17.71 0.08
C SER A 96 12.26 17.81 0.89
N GLN A 97 12.20 18.78 1.81
CA GLN A 97 11.06 19.01 2.69
C GLN A 97 9.75 19.16 1.91
N VAL A 98 9.79 19.98 0.85
CA VAL A 98 8.65 20.18 -0.06
C VAL A 98 8.15 18.87 -0.65
N VAL A 99 9.05 17.95 -1.01
CA VAL A 99 8.66 16.63 -1.54
C VAL A 99 8.10 15.74 -0.42
N MET A 100 8.68 15.76 0.78
CA MET A 100 8.18 14.96 1.90
C MET A 100 6.80 15.42 2.35
N ASP A 101 6.58 16.73 2.48
CA ASP A 101 5.30 17.32 2.85
C ASP A 101 4.25 17.05 1.76
N PHE A 102 4.61 17.23 0.48
CA PHE A 102 3.74 16.86 -0.63
C PHE A 102 3.36 15.37 -0.62
N LEU A 103 4.31 14.47 -0.36
CA LEU A 103 4.04 13.04 -0.29
C LEU A 103 3.20 12.66 0.93
N GLY A 104 3.43 13.32 2.08
CA GLY A 104 2.65 13.15 3.30
C GLY A 104 1.20 13.58 3.09
N ASP A 105 1.00 14.79 2.56
CA ASP A 105 -0.32 15.32 2.22
C ASP A 105 -1.00 14.48 1.17
N ALA A 106 -0.33 14.15 0.05
CA ALA A 106 -0.89 13.31 -0.99
C ALA A 106 -1.35 11.95 -0.44
N ARG A 107 -0.55 11.33 0.44
CA ARG A 107 -0.93 10.08 1.12
C ARG A 107 -2.18 10.26 1.99
N ALA A 108 -2.24 11.34 2.77
CA ALA A 108 -3.39 11.64 3.62
C ALA A 108 -4.67 11.84 2.78
N TRP A 109 -4.59 12.65 1.73
CA TRP A 109 -5.70 12.91 0.80
C TRP A 109 -6.15 11.64 0.07
N VAL A 110 -5.21 10.82 -0.40
CA VAL A 110 -5.52 9.54 -1.04
C VAL A 110 -6.21 8.60 -0.04
N ASN A 111 -5.68 8.45 1.18
CA ASN A 111 -6.29 7.58 2.18
C ASN A 111 -7.70 8.02 2.56
N VAL A 112 -7.91 9.33 2.79
CA VAL A 112 -9.24 9.87 3.09
C VAL A 112 -10.19 9.71 1.91
N GLY A 113 -9.71 9.98 0.69
CA GLY A 113 -10.49 9.80 -0.55
C GLY A 113 -10.90 8.34 -0.77
N THR A 114 -9.98 7.40 -0.60
CA THR A 114 -10.24 5.96 -0.71
C THR A 114 -11.23 5.49 0.35
N LEU A 115 -11.08 5.92 1.61
CA LEU A 115 -12.01 5.57 2.67
C LEU A 115 -13.41 6.11 2.41
N ALA A 116 -13.52 7.37 1.98
CA ALA A 116 -14.80 7.99 1.64
C ALA A 116 -15.46 7.27 0.46
N ALA A 117 -14.71 6.99 -0.61
CA ALA A 117 -15.21 6.25 -1.77
C ALA A 117 -15.66 4.83 -1.39
N PHE A 118 -14.89 4.13 -0.55
CA PHE A 118 -15.22 2.80 -0.05
C PHE A 118 -16.55 2.82 0.71
N VAL A 119 -16.75 3.76 1.64
CA VAL A 119 -18.00 3.88 2.41
C VAL A 119 -19.21 4.13 1.49
N VAL A 120 -19.08 5.04 0.51
CA VAL A 120 -20.16 5.34 -0.43
C VAL A 120 -20.48 4.13 -1.31
N LEU A 121 -19.48 3.45 -1.85
CA LEU A 121 -19.66 2.25 -2.66
C LEU A 121 -20.27 1.10 -1.86
N CYS A 122 -19.86 0.91 -0.61
CA CYS A 122 -20.50 -0.04 0.30
C CYS A 122 -21.98 0.31 0.50
N ALA A 123 -22.31 1.57 0.77
CA ALA A 123 -23.71 2.00 0.94
C ALA A 123 -24.56 1.71 -0.31
N ILE A 124 -24.04 2.01 -1.50
CA ILE A 124 -24.70 1.72 -2.79
C ILE A 124 -24.89 0.21 -2.97
N SER A 125 -23.86 -0.59 -2.71
CA SER A 125 -23.91 -2.05 -2.80
C SER A 125 -24.99 -2.62 -1.87
N LEU A 126 -25.01 -2.20 -0.60
CA LEU A 126 -26.01 -2.61 0.38
C LEU A 126 -27.42 -2.22 -0.08
N PHE A 127 -27.60 -1.03 -0.69
CA PHE A 127 -28.88 -0.59 -1.22
C PHE A 127 -29.37 -1.45 -2.39
N ILE A 128 -28.49 -1.78 -3.34
CA ILE A 128 -28.82 -2.65 -4.49
C ILE A 128 -29.19 -4.05 -4.02
N ILE A 129 -28.37 -4.66 -3.17
CA ILE A 129 -28.62 -5.99 -2.60
C ILE A 129 -29.96 -5.98 -1.83
N SER A 130 -30.18 -4.94 -1.03
CA SER A 130 -31.41 -4.79 -0.26
C SER A 130 -32.65 -4.80 -1.15
N ASN A 131 -32.64 -4.03 -2.24
CA ASN A 131 -33.75 -3.96 -3.17
C ASN A 131 -33.97 -5.27 -3.92
N MET A 132 -32.89 -5.95 -4.31
CA MET A 132 -32.97 -7.25 -4.98
C MET A 132 -33.61 -8.31 -4.07
N VAL A 133 -33.15 -8.41 -2.82
CA VAL A 133 -33.71 -9.36 -1.84
C VAL A 133 -35.18 -9.07 -1.58
N ARG A 134 -35.57 -7.79 -1.51
CA ARG A 134 -36.97 -7.39 -1.38
C ARG A 134 -37.82 -7.97 -2.52
N ILE A 135 -37.40 -7.77 -3.77
CA ILE A 135 -38.12 -8.31 -4.94
C ILE A 135 -38.21 -9.85 -4.87
N SER A 136 -37.12 -10.52 -4.51
CA SER A 136 -37.07 -11.99 -4.39
C SER A 136 -38.01 -12.53 -3.30
N VAL A 137 -38.07 -11.87 -2.14
CA VAL A 137 -38.98 -12.24 -1.04
C VAL A 137 -40.44 -12.08 -1.46
N TYR A 138 -40.80 -10.97 -2.13
CA TYR A 138 -42.17 -10.78 -2.61
C TYR A 138 -42.58 -11.85 -3.64
N ALA A 139 -41.67 -12.25 -4.53
CA ALA A 139 -41.95 -13.29 -5.52
C ALA A 139 -42.22 -14.68 -4.90
N ARG A 140 -41.68 -14.95 -3.69
CA ARG A 140 -41.81 -16.24 -2.97
C ARG A 140 -42.77 -16.17 -1.78
N GLY A 141 -43.65 -15.18 -1.73
CA GLY A 141 -44.53 -14.94 -0.58
C GLY A 141 -45.41 -16.13 -0.18
N GLU A 142 -45.89 -16.92 -1.15
CA GLU A 142 -46.72 -18.09 -0.89
C GLU A 142 -45.94 -19.24 -0.23
N GLU A 143 -44.71 -19.52 -0.72
CA GLU A 143 -43.80 -20.50 -0.11
C GLU A 143 -43.46 -20.13 1.33
N ILE A 144 -43.19 -18.84 1.58
CA ILE A 144 -42.89 -18.31 2.92
C ILE A 144 -44.09 -18.49 3.86
N SER A 145 -45.30 -18.29 3.35
CA SER A 145 -46.53 -18.47 4.13
C SER A 145 -46.70 -19.93 4.55
N ILE A 146 -46.51 -20.88 3.63
CA ILE A 146 -46.55 -22.32 3.93
C ILE A 146 -45.49 -22.69 4.97
N MET A 147 -44.24 -22.20 4.81
CA MET A 147 -43.17 -22.45 5.79
C MET A 147 -43.53 -21.94 7.19
N LYS A 148 -44.18 -20.79 7.30
CA LYS A 148 -44.66 -20.27 8.59
C LYS A 148 -45.77 -21.15 9.19
N TYR A 149 -46.69 -21.69 8.39
CA TYR A 149 -47.75 -22.58 8.88
C TYR A 149 -47.21 -23.92 9.42
N VAL A 150 -46.09 -24.41 8.90
CA VAL A 150 -45.43 -25.65 9.38
C VAL A 150 -44.49 -25.37 10.57
N GLY A 151 -44.41 -24.12 11.05
CA GLY A 151 -43.63 -23.74 12.24
C GLY A 151 -42.16 -23.40 11.98
N ALA A 152 -41.78 -23.07 10.73
CA ALA A 152 -40.41 -22.67 10.42
C ALA A 152 -40.02 -21.38 11.16
N THR A 153 -38.80 -21.34 11.69
CA THR A 153 -38.28 -20.15 12.38
C THR A 153 -37.96 -19.03 11.40
N ASN A 154 -38.08 -17.77 11.84
CA ASN A 154 -37.72 -16.61 11.02
C ASN A 154 -36.25 -16.66 10.55
N ALA A 155 -35.35 -17.31 11.29
CA ALA A 155 -33.96 -17.50 10.87
C ALA A 155 -33.84 -18.45 9.67
N TYR A 156 -34.62 -19.54 9.66
CA TYR A 156 -34.63 -20.51 8.56
C TYR A 156 -35.11 -19.88 7.25
N ILE A 157 -36.13 -19.02 7.32
CA ILE A 157 -36.65 -18.27 6.15
C ILE A 157 -35.61 -17.26 5.64
N ARG A 158 -34.78 -16.69 6.52
CA ARG A 158 -33.80 -15.64 6.19
C ARG A 158 -32.48 -16.17 5.66
N PHE A 159 -32.05 -17.33 6.13
CA PHE A 159 -30.78 -17.96 5.78
C PHE A 159 -30.51 -18.04 4.26
N PRO A 160 -31.44 -18.50 3.39
CA PRO A 160 -31.17 -18.58 1.96
C PRO A 160 -30.84 -17.22 1.33
N TYR A 161 -31.48 -16.14 1.78
CA TYR A 161 -31.23 -14.79 1.26
C TYR A 161 -29.89 -14.21 1.75
N ILE A 162 -29.48 -14.55 2.98
CA ILE A 162 -28.15 -14.18 3.49
C ILE A 162 -27.07 -14.92 2.69
N LEU A 163 -27.31 -16.19 2.37
CA LEU A 163 -26.41 -16.99 1.54
C LEU A 163 -26.33 -16.46 0.11
N GLU A 164 -27.45 -16.10 -0.52
CA GLU A 164 -27.45 -15.45 -1.84
C GLU A 164 -26.61 -14.16 -1.83
N GLY A 165 -26.79 -13.30 -0.81
CA GLY A 165 -25.98 -12.08 -0.66
C GLY A 165 -24.50 -12.35 -0.48
N ALA A 166 -24.16 -13.33 0.35
CA ALA A 166 -22.77 -13.77 0.57
C ALA A 166 -22.13 -14.31 -0.71
N LEU A 167 -22.87 -15.10 -1.51
CA LEU A 167 -22.39 -15.66 -2.78
C LEU A 167 -22.17 -14.57 -3.83
N VAL A 168 -23.08 -13.60 -3.94
CA VAL A 168 -22.91 -12.44 -4.82
C VAL A 168 -21.70 -11.61 -4.38
N GLY A 169 -21.52 -11.38 -3.07
CA GLY A 169 -20.36 -10.70 -2.52
C GLY A 169 -19.04 -11.44 -2.80
N LEU A 170 -19.03 -12.76 -2.67
CA LEU A 170 -17.89 -13.61 -3.02
C LEU A 170 -17.54 -13.54 -4.50
N ALA A 171 -18.53 -13.68 -5.38
CA ALA A 171 -18.33 -13.58 -6.83
C ALA A 171 -17.79 -12.21 -7.22
N GLY A 172 -18.33 -11.13 -6.63
CA GLY A 172 -17.84 -9.77 -6.82
C GLY A 172 -16.39 -9.59 -6.38
N ALA A 173 -16.02 -10.11 -5.20
CA ALA A 173 -14.65 -10.07 -4.69
C ALA A 173 -13.67 -10.81 -5.61
N LEU A 174 -14.01 -12.01 -6.08
CA LEU A 174 -13.17 -12.78 -7.00
C LEU A 174 -12.96 -12.05 -8.33
N VAL A 175 -14.02 -11.47 -8.90
CA VAL A 175 -13.95 -10.71 -10.16
C VAL A 175 -13.12 -9.44 -9.98
N ALA A 176 -13.35 -8.68 -8.91
CA ALA A 176 -12.58 -7.48 -8.60
C ALA A 176 -11.09 -7.81 -8.42
N TRP A 177 -10.77 -8.83 -7.62
CA TRP A 177 -9.40 -9.29 -7.42
C TRP A 177 -8.75 -9.72 -8.73
N ALA A 178 -9.44 -10.48 -9.58
CA ALA A 178 -8.90 -10.93 -10.86
C ALA A 178 -8.56 -9.75 -11.80
N ILE A 179 -9.42 -8.73 -11.85
CA ILE A 179 -9.19 -7.51 -12.64
C ILE A 179 -7.97 -6.75 -12.12
N VAL A 180 -7.91 -6.52 -10.80
CA VAL A 180 -6.79 -5.79 -10.16
C VAL A 180 -5.48 -6.56 -10.33
N TYR A 181 -5.49 -7.87 -10.12
CA TYR A 181 -4.34 -8.74 -10.30
C TYR A 181 -3.82 -8.71 -11.74
N ALA A 182 -4.70 -8.90 -12.73
CA ALA A 182 -4.32 -8.86 -14.13
C ALA A 182 -3.77 -7.49 -14.54
N GLY A 183 -4.40 -6.40 -14.07
CA GLY A 183 -3.94 -5.04 -14.31
C GLY A 183 -2.56 -4.78 -13.69
N TYR A 184 -2.36 -5.19 -12.44
CA TYR A 184 -1.07 -5.02 -11.76
C TYR A 184 0.04 -5.81 -12.45
N VAL A 185 -0.18 -7.08 -12.79
CA VAL A 185 0.82 -7.90 -13.49
C VAL A 185 1.21 -7.27 -14.82
N LYS A 186 0.24 -6.76 -15.60
CA LYS A 186 0.53 -6.09 -16.88
C LYS A 186 1.32 -4.80 -16.71
N ILE A 187 0.97 -3.98 -15.73
CA ILE A 187 1.68 -2.74 -15.44
C ILE A 187 3.11 -3.06 -14.95
N TYR A 188 3.25 -4.06 -14.09
CA TYR A 188 4.52 -4.55 -13.60
C TYR A 188 5.41 -5.02 -14.75
N GLU A 189 4.91 -5.90 -15.62
CA GLU A 189 5.63 -6.38 -16.81
C GLU A 189 6.07 -5.22 -17.72
N LEU A 190 5.19 -4.24 -17.96
CA LEU A 190 5.47 -3.09 -18.83
C LEU A 190 6.55 -2.16 -18.27
N LEU A 191 6.52 -1.89 -16.96
CA LEU A 191 7.44 -0.96 -16.31
C LEU A 191 8.78 -1.61 -15.96
N MET A 192 8.79 -2.91 -15.66
CA MET A 192 9.99 -3.64 -15.21
C MET A 192 10.74 -4.36 -16.33
N SER A 193 10.29 -4.31 -17.59
CA SER A 193 10.94 -5.01 -18.72
C SER A 193 12.34 -4.48 -19.11
N GLY A 194 12.97 -3.65 -18.29
CA GLY A 194 14.31 -3.10 -18.54
C GLY A 194 14.94 -2.41 -17.33
N THR A 195 14.46 -2.71 -16.11
CA THR A 195 14.91 -2.06 -14.87
C THR A 195 15.33 -3.13 -13.87
N ASP A 196 16.48 -2.94 -13.19
CA ASP A 196 16.97 -3.88 -12.18
C ASP A 196 15.96 -4.08 -11.04
N PRO A 197 15.81 -5.29 -10.48
CA PRO A 197 14.90 -5.59 -9.36
C PRO A 197 15.15 -4.76 -8.09
N ASP A 198 16.37 -4.22 -7.94
CA ASP A 198 16.79 -3.38 -6.81
C ASP A 198 16.66 -1.87 -7.11
N SER A 199 16.16 -1.50 -8.30
CA SER A 199 15.98 -0.10 -8.68
C SER A 199 14.91 0.58 -7.83
N PHE A 200 15.06 1.88 -7.63
CA PHE A 200 14.17 2.72 -6.82
C PHE A 200 12.69 2.68 -7.25
N LEU A 201 12.41 2.40 -8.54
CA LEU A 201 11.07 2.24 -9.10
C LEU A 201 10.56 0.80 -9.08
N ALA A 202 11.32 -0.13 -8.49
CA ALA A 202 10.95 -1.52 -8.42
C ALA A 202 9.65 -1.69 -7.64
N MET A 203 8.61 -2.08 -8.36
CA MET A 203 7.34 -2.49 -7.78
C MET A 203 7.53 -3.76 -6.94
N VAL A 204 6.76 -3.87 -5.86
CA VAL A 204 6.80 -5.06 -5.00
C VAL A 204 6.34 -6.29 -5.79
N PRO A 205 7.06 -7.42 -5.71
CA PRO A 205 6.70 -8.64 -6.43
C PRO A 205 5.35 -9.20 -5.98
N VAL A 206 4.55 -9.59 -6.97
CA VAL A 206 3.14 -10.01 -6.82
C VAL A 206 2.98 -11.32 -6.07
N SER A 207 3.95 -12.23 -6.21
CA SER A 207 3.84 -13.66 -5.89
C SER A 207 3.52 -13.96 -4.42
N GLY A 208 3.92 -13.09 -3.47
CA GLY A 208 3.67 -13.26 -2.04
C GLY A 208 2.46 -12.50 -1.48
N MET A 209 2.12 -11.35 -2.06
CA MET A 209 1.06 -10.46 -1.53
C MET A 209 -0.32 -10.77 -2.10
N ALA A 210 -0.39 -11.23 -3.36
CA ALA A 210 -1.66 -11.42 -4.06
C ALA A 210 -2.62 -12.37 -3.31
N LEU A 211 -2.09 -13.43 -2.70
CA LEU A 211 -2.89 -14.39 -1.94
C LEU A 211 -3.42 -13.80 -0.62
N ARG A 212 -2.65 -12.95 0.06
CA ARG A 212 -3.10 -12.27 1.29
C ARG A 212 -4.21 -11.28 0.99
N ILE A 213 -4.06 -10.50 -0.10
CA ILE A 213 -5.06 -9.54 -0.56
C ILE A 213 -6.35 -10.28 -0.96
N LEU A 214 -6.25 -11.40 -1.68
CA LEU A 214 -7.39 -12.23 -2.06
C LEU A 214 -8.23 -12.63 -0.84
N TRP A 215 -7.60 -13.12 0.22
CA TRP A 215 -8.32 -13.54 1.44
C TRP A 215 -9.03 -12.37 2.12
N ILE A 216 -8.41 -11.20 2.14
CA ILE A 216 -9.01 -9.98 2.70
C ILE A 216 -10.21 -9.54 1.85
N ASP A 217 -10.07 -9.53 0.52
CA ASP A 217 -11.14 -9.14 -0.40
C ASP A 217 -12.34 -10.09 -0.31
N ILE A 218 -12.10 -11.41 -0.23
CA ILE A 218 -13.17 -12.40 -0.03
C ILE A 218 -13.85 -12.16 1.31
N ALA A 219 -13.08 -11.95 2.40
CA ALA A 219 -13.64 -11.72 3.73
C ALA A 219 -14.54 -10.47 3.75
N ILE A 220 -14.08 -9.36 3.17
CA ILE A 220 -14.84 -8.10 3.10
C ILE A 220 -16.05 -8.26 2.18
N GLY A 221 -15.89 -8.84 0.99
CA GLY A 221 -16.97 -9.03 0.02
C GLY A 221 -18.10 -9.91 0.56
N VAL A 222 -17.76 -11.03 1.19
CA VAL A 222 -18.74 -11.92 1.85
C VAL A 222 -19.43 -11.20 3.00
N LEU A 223 -18.67 -10.47 3.83
CA LEU A 223 -19.23 -9.73 4.96
C LEU A 223 -20.22 -8.66 4.50
N VAL A 224 -19.83 -7.82 3.54
CA VAL A 224 -20.70 -6.77 2.98
C VAL A 224 -21.95 -7.38 2.34
N GLY A 225 -21.78 -8.46 1.57
CA GLY A 225 -22.90 -9.17 0.93
C GLY A 225 -23.87 -9.79 1.94
N ALA A 226 -23.35 -10.50 2.95
CA ALA A 226 -24.17 -11.13 3.99
C ALA A 226 -24.89 -10.10 4.87
N VAL A 227 -24.19 -9.03 5.28
CA VAL A 227 -24.75 -7.94 6.09
C VAL A 227 -25.82 -7.18 5.30
N GLY A 228 -25.59 -6.89 4.02
CA GLY A 228 -26.58 -6.24 3.15
C GLY A 228 -27.87 -7.01 3.04
N SER A 229 -27.77 -8.32 2.78
CA SER A 229 -28.95 -9.19 2.77
C SER A 229 -29.63 -9.29 4.14
N ALA A 230 -28.87 -9.48 5.22
CA ALA A 230 -29.44 -9.63 6.56
C ALA A 230 -30.21 -8.38 7.03
N LEU A 231 -29.67 -7.18 6.77
CA LEU A 231 -30.31 -5.91 7.13
C LEU A 231 -31.62 -5.70 6.34
N SER A 232 -31.63 -6.00 5.05
CA SER A 232 -32.81 -5.86 4.19
C SER A 232 -33.97 -6.72 4.65
N VAL A 233 -33.70 -7.99 4.93
CA VAL A 233 -34.74 -8.94 5.33
C VAL A 233 -35.29 -8.62 6.73
N ARG A 234 -34.45 -8.07 7.63
CA ARG A 234 -34.90 -7.64 8.96
C ARG A 234 -35.89 -6.47 8.89
N SER A 235 -35.68 -5.49 7.99
CA SER A 235 -36.55 -4.31 7.93
C SER A 235 -37.90 -4.59 7.26
N HIS A 236 -38.00 -5.59 6.39
CA HIS A 236 -39.21 -5.84 5.59
C HIS A 236 -40.07 -7.05 6.00
N ILE A 237 -39.57 -7.95 6.88
CA ILE A 237 -40.39 -9.07 7.42
C ILE A 237 -41.26 -8.65 8.63
N ARG A 238 -41.27 -7.37 9.02
CA ARG A 238 -42.28 -6.83 9.94
C ARG A 238 -43.50 -6.30 9.17
N VAL A 239 -44.14 -7.16 8.39
CA VAL A 239 -45.54 -7.02 7.97
C VAL A 239 -46.16 -8.41 7.97
#